data_AF-A0A4Q7Y1B2-F1
#
_entry.id   AF-A0A4Q7Y1B2-F1
#
_cell.length_a   1.000
_cell.length_b   1.000
_cell.length_c   1.000
_cell.angle_alpha   90.00
_cell.angle_beta   90.00
_cell.angle_gamma   90.00
#
_symmetry.space_group_name_H-M   'P 1'
#
loop_
_entity.id
_entity.type
_entity.pdbx_description
1 polymer ?
#
loop_
_entity_poly.entity_id
_entity_poly.type
_entity_poly.pdbx_seq_one_letter_code
_entity_poly.pdbx_strand_id
1 'polypeptide(L)'
;MSMTRRSILRGIAAAPFVGAAGAALAPSVAHAATIDPAQFALTTRTGNSYGQFADLNAGLAAKLTKVDATAVLADTNRNAPRLTSAPGTSQAFQAGFTWDSGDQAVDYWIPQGVTTSADAYGNGVYPDSGSNKAVLVSWYFETDPDGDGTDEYPLDKGLRLTFVNYNSASAPTYRHVLLVEPVKTATGEFSFNPIRKHAGGILWYGDLLYVVDTYKGLRVFDLTTLFQVDTTQTDSCGLVDGTYYGYGYAYVLPQSGAYDNTGKYLRYSAIGLDRASTPDSLVVSEYSEDGAVDYSGTSWTGTGAPTTTPKVVRWNLDYTNRALSSGTPSEAVTVAQKKIQGVVSRNSKHYLSVSNGPSGAGALRTFTSGASTASTVCNLAIGSEDLSYHTSGASGWSFAESVIWNLSEYAGKRYVYAVHADGS
;
A
#
# COMPACT_ATOMS: atom_id res chain seq x y z
N MET A 1 0.67 25.86 -91.70
CA MET A 1 0.19 27.02 -90.92
C MET A 1 0.73 26.85 -89.50
N SER A 2 1.98 27.22 -89.20
CA SER A 2 2.47 28.58 -88.91
C SER A 2 1.60 29.34 -87.91
N MET A 3 2.02 29.35 -86.64
CA MET A 3 2.35 30.53 -85.81
C MET A 3 2.41 30.11 -84.33
N THR A 4 3.22 30.63 -83.41
CA THR A 4 4.57 31.23 -83.35
C THR A 4 4.93 31.19 -81.85
N ARG A 5 6.19 30.90 -81.49
CA ARG A 5 6.71 31.02 -80.12
C ARG A 5 6.77 32.50 -79.68
N ARG A 6 6.58 32.77 -78.39
CA ARG A 6 7.29 33.86 -77.69
C ARG A 6 7.71 33.44 -76.29
N SER A 7 9.02 33.52 -76.11
CA SER A 7 9.83 33.17 -74.95
C SER A 7 9.84 34.30 -73.92
N ILE A 8 9.95 33.96 -72.62
CA ILE A 8 10.72 34.76 -71.66
C ILE A 8 11.53 33.78 -70.79
N LEU A 9 12.84 33.74 -71.05
CA LEU A 9 13.87 33.27 -70.13
C LEU A 9 14.21 34.43 -69.17
N ARG A 10 14.32 34.14 -67.88
CA ARG A 10 15.19 34.89 -66.95
C ARG A 10 16.13 33.89 -66.29
N GLY A 11 17.42 34.19 -66.39
CA GLY A 11 18.51 33.34 -65.97
C GLY A 11 18.89 33.48 -64.49
N ILE A 12 19.39 32.36 -63.98
CA ILE A 12 20.61 32.15 -63.19
C ILE A 12 20.82 33.00 -61.93
N ALA A 13 20.75 32.32 -60.78
CA ALA A 13 21.84 32.32 -59.80
C ALA A 13 21.88 30.94 -59.10
N ALA A 14 22.92 30.17 -59.40
CA ALA A 14 23.24 28.95 -58.66
C ALA A 14 23.87 29.37 -57.31
N ALA A 15 23.19 29.06 -56.22
CA ALA A 15 23.75 29.12 -54.88
C ALA A 15 24.25 27.71 -54.49
N PRO A 16 25.40 27.59 -53.79
CA PRO A 16 25.90 26.29 -53.37
C PRO A 16 24.94 25.66 -52.36
N PHE A 17 24.51 24.43 -52.65
CA PHE A 17 23.90 23.54 -51.67
C PHE A 17 24.93 23.28 -50.56
N VAL A 18 24.85 24.03 -49.46
CA VAL A 18 25.45 23.61 -48.20
C VAL A 18 24.61 22.42 -47.73
N GLY A 19 25.17 21.23 -47.82
CA GLY A 19 24.60 20.04 -47.22
C GLY A 19 24.52 20.25 -45.72
N ALA A 20 23.33 20.60 -45.23
CA ALA A 20 23.01 20.45 -43.83
C ALA A 20 23.01 18.93 -43.56
N ALA A 21 24.11 18.43 -43.00
CA ALA A 21 24.11 17.14 -42.34
C ALA A 21 23.04 17.24 -41.24
N GLY A 22 21.83 16.76 -41.54
CA GLY A 22 20.80 16.54 -40.55
C GLY A 22 21.35 15.52 -39.58
N ALA A 23 21.89 16.00 -38.47
CA ALA A 23 22.06 15.17 -37.30
C ALA A 23 20.65 14.67 -36.96
N ALA A 24 20.38 13.41 -37.26
CA ALA A 24 19.24 12.72 -36.72
C ALA A 24 19.41 12.80 -35.20
N LEU A 25 18.68 13.73 -34.58
CA LEU A 25 18.53 13.76 -33.13
C LEU A 25 17.85 12.44 -32.79
N ALA A 26 18.65 11.48 -32.30
CA ALA A 26 18.10 10.31 -31.65
C ALA A 26 17.11 10.82 -30.59
N PRO A 27 15.90 10.23 -30.48
CA PRO A 27 14.95 10.65 -29.47
C PRO A 27 15.65 10.61 -28.11
N SER A 28 15.76 11.76 -27.45
CA SER A 28 16.25 11.81 -26.08
C SER A 28 15.29 10.97 -25.25
N VAL A 29 15.80 9.88 -24.66
CA VAL A 29 15.07 9.17 -23.62
C VAL A 29 14.73 10.19 -22.54
N ALA A 30 13.43 10.45 -22.35
CA ALA A 30 12.97 11.32 -21.28
C ALA A 30 13.41 10.69 -19.96
N HIS A 31 14.36 11.31 -19.26
CA HIS A 31 14.69 10.92 -17.89
C HIS A 31 13.57 11.35 -16.96
N ALA A 32 13.29 10.55 -15.93
CA ALA A 32 12.46 11.05 -14.83
C ALA A 32 13.16 12.29 -14.26
N ALA A 33 12.40 13.34 -13.98
CA ALA A 33 12.94 14.39 -13.13
C ALA A 33 13.10 13.77 -11.73
N THR A 34 14.34 13.67 -11.27
CA THR A 34 14.60 13.64 -9.82
C THR A 34 14.09 14.97 -9.30
N ILE A 35 13.00 14.92 -8.54
CA ILE A 35 12.44 16.09 -7.88
C ILE A 35 13.09 16.19 -6.50
N ASP A 36 13.22 17.41 -6.00
CA ASP A 36 13.83 17.63 -4.69
C ASP A 36 13.04 16.86 -3.60
N PRO A 37 13.63 15.84 -2.97
CA PRO A 37 12.92 15.04 -1.98
C PRO A 37 12.50 15.87 -0.77
N ALA A 38 13.19 16.97 -0.43
CA ALA A 38 12.83 17.84 0.68
C ALA A 38 11.43 18.46 0.52
N GLN A 39 10.85 18.42 -0.68
CA GLN A 39 9.49 18.86 -0.93
C GLN A 39 8.42 17.97 -0.28
N PHE A 40 8.71 16.73 0.12
CA PHE A 40 7.69 15.79 0.63
C PHE A 40 7.94 15.42 2.10
N ALA A 41 8.14 16.42 2.96
CA ALA A 41 8.40 16.19 4.37
C ALA A 41 7.21 15.57 5.14
N LEU A 42 7.53 14.74 6.12
CA LEU A 42 6.64 14.17 7.12
C LEU A 42 7.02 14.67 8.52
N THR A 43 6.03 14.87 9.40
CA THR A 43 6.27 15.20 10.81
C THR A 43 5.60 14.18 11.71
N THR A 44 6.31 13.69 12.72
CA THR A 44 5.76 12.77 13.71
C THR A 44 4.60 13.40 14.49
N ARG A 45 3.53 12.64 14.66
CA ARG A 45 2.42 12.97 15.55
C ARG A 45 2.21 11.85 16.57
N THR A 46 2.29 12.21 17.84
CA THR A 46 2.24 11.29 18.99
C THR A 46 0.90 11.28 19.71
N GLY A 47 -0.10 12.01 19.22
CA GLY A 47 -1.42 12.06 19.83
C GLY A 47 -2.52 12.54 18.89
N ASN A 48 -3.71 12.70 19.45
CA ASN A 48 -4.88 13.29 18.82
C ASN A 48 -5.53 14.30 19.78
N SER A 49 -6.74 14.78 19.44
CA SER A 49 -7.48 15.74 20.26
C SER A 49 -7.84 15.25 21.67
N TYR A 50 -7.69 13.95 21.95
CA TYR A 50 -8.00 13.34 23.25
C TYR A 50 -6.77 13.13 24.15
N GLY A 51 -5.56 13.31 23.62
CA GLY A 51 -4.30 13.17 24.35
C GLY A 51 -3.18 12.48 23.56
N GLN A 52 -2.11 12.12 24.26
CA GLN A 52 -1.03 11.32 23.67
C GLN A 52 -1.51 9.88 23.45
N PHE A 53 -1.14 9.27 22.33
CA PHE A 53 -1.50 7.87 22.03
C PHE A 53 -1.01 6.91 23.09
N ALA A 54 0.19 7.14 23.63
CA ALA A 54 0.74 6.34 24.73
C ALA A 54 -0.16 6.34 25.97
N ASP A 55 -0.65 7.52 26.39
CA ASP A 55 -1.53 7.64 27.56
C ASP A 55 -2.90 7.04 27.31
N LEU A 56 -3.46 7.23 26.10
CA LEU A 56 -4.75 6.67 25.72
C LEU A 56 -4.70 5.14 25.68
N ASN A 57 -3.65 4.56 25.09
CA ASN A 57 -3.45 3.11 25.02
C ASN A 57 -3.16 2.52 26.40
N ALA A 58 -2.40 3.21 27.26
CA ALA A 58 -2.21 2.81 28.65
C ALA A 58 -3.54 2.82 29.44
N GLY A 59 -4.39 3.81 29.20
CA GLY A 59 -5.73 3.88 29.79
C GLY A 59 -6.64 2.74 29.35
N LEU A 60 -6.61 2.36 28.07
CA LEU A 60 -7.32 1.18 27.57
C LEU A 60 -6.76 -0.12 28.18
N ALA A 61 -5.44 -0.24 28.33
CA ALA A 61 -4.80 -1.41 28.95
C ALA A 61 -5.14 -1.58 30.44
N ALA A 62 -5.58 -0.52 31.12
CA ALA A 62 -6.10 -0.61 32.48
C ALA A 62 -7.55 -1.14 32.56
N LYS A 63 -8.25 -1.20 31.42
CA LYS A 63 -9.67 -1.60 31.32
C LYS A 63 -9.87 -2.91 30.55
N LEU A 64 -8.93 -3.25 29.65
CA LEU A 64 -9.03 -4.36 28.71
C LEU A 64 -7.83 -5.29 28.82
N THR A 65 -8.03 -6.56 28.46
CA THR A 65 -6.94 -7.53 28.35
C THR A 65 -6.04 -7.16 27.17
N LYS A 66 -4.81 -6.75 27.47
CA LYS A 66 -3.76 -6.51 26.47
C LYS A 66 -3.18 -7.82 25.97
N VAL A 67 -3.04 -7.96 24.65
CA VAL A 67 -2.34 -9.06 23.96
C VAL A 67 -1.43 -8.50 22.87
N ASP A 68 -0.63 -9.37 22.24
CA ASP A 68 0.18 -9.05 21.07
C ASP A 68 -0.31 -9.79 19.81
N ALA A 69 0.31 -9.51 18.66
CA ALA A 69 0.00 -10.14 17.38
C ALA A 69 0.25 -11.66 17.37
N THR A 70 1.15 -12.18 18.22
CA THR A 70 1.38 -13.63 18.29
C THR A 70 0.19 -14.35 18.91
N ALA A 71 -0.45 -13.74 19.91
CA ALA A 71 -1.69 -14.25 20.48
C ALA A 71 -2.83 -14.30 19.44
N VAL A 72 -2.93 -13.28 18.58
CA VAL A 72 -3.93 -13.25 17.49
C VAL A 72 -3.64 -14.30 16.42
N LEU A 73 -2.36 -14.47 16.04
CA LEU A 73 -1.95 -15.52 15.09
C LEU A 73 -2.19 -16.94 15.63
N ALA A 74 -2.18 -17.12 16.96
CA ALA A 74 -2.50 -18.39 17.60
C ALA A 74 -4.01 -18.62 17.72
N ASP A 75 -4.80 -17.55 17.89
CA ASP A 75 -6.27 -17.60 17.95
C ASP A 75 -6.92 -17.31 16.59
N THR A 76 -6.61 -18.07 15.54
CA THR A 76 -7.33 -17.92 14.26
C THR A 76 -8.70 -18.59 14.28
N ASN A 77 -9.69 -18.06 13.56
CA ASN A 77 -11.06 -18.61 13.55
C ASN A 77 -11.66 -18.85 12.16
N ARG A 78 -10.87 -18.66 11.09
CA ARG A 78 -11.28 -18.87 9.70
C ARG A 78 -10.20 -19.62 8.93
N ASN A 79 -10.61 -20.30 7.88
CA ASN A 79 -9.70 -20.99 6.97
C ASN A 79 -9.37 -20.11 5.77
N ALA A 80 -8.12 -20.11 5.33
CA ALA A 80 -7.68 -19.50 4.07
C ALA A 80 -7.32 -20.63 3.08
N PRO A 81 -8.25 -21.08 2.21
CA PRO A 81 -7.99 -22.21 1.33
C PRO A 81 -6.79 -21.93 0.41
N ARG A 82 -5.82 -22.85 0.38
CA ARG A 82 -4.64 -22.74 -0.48
C ARG A 82 -5.04 -22.78 -1.96
N LEU A 83 -4.41 -21.92 -2.77
CA LEU A 83 -4.48 -21.99 -4.23
C LEU A 83 -3.57 -23.10 -4.76
N THR A 84 -4.13 -23.95 -5.62
CA THR A 84 -3.41 -25.05 -6.29
C THR A 84 -2.90 -24.66 -7.68
N SER A 85 -3.32 -23.51 -8.20
CA SER A 85 -2.91 -22.94 -9.49
C SER A 85 -2.95 -21.42 -9.42
N ALA A 86 -2.36 -20.77 -10.43
CA ALA A 86 -2.38 -19.32 -10.56
C ALA A 86 -3.82 -18.75 -10.53
N PRO A 87 -4.08 -17.67 -9.77
CA PRO A 87 -5.38 -17.03 -9.75
C PRO A 87 -5.61 -16.18 -11.01
N GLY A 88 -6.71 -16.46 -11.72
CA GLY A 88 -7.16 -15.66 -12.85
C GLY A 88 -6.10 -15.50 -13.94
N THR A 89 -5.67 -14.27 -14.16
CA THR A 89 -4.71 -13.86 -15.20
C THR A 89 -3.25 -13.84 -14.73
N SER A 90 -2.98 -14.22 -13.48
CA SER A 90 -1.63 -14.15 -12.91
C SER A 90 -0.66 -15.08 -13.64
N GLN A 91 0.51 -14.54 -13.96
CA GLN A 91 1.69 -15.28 -14.39
C GLN A 91 2.68 -15.41 -13.24
N ALA A 92 3.78 -16.15 -13.45
CA ALA A 92 4.87 -16.29 -12.49
C ALA A 92 4.41 -16.71 -11.08
N PHE A 93 3.29 -17.44 -10.98
CA PHE A 93 2.66 -17.77 -9.71
C PHE A 93 3.46 -18.81 -8.94
N GLN A 94 3.73 -18.53 -7.68
CA GLN A 94 4.50 -19.41 -6.80
C GLN A 94 3.66 -19.99 -5.66
N ALA A 95 2.88 -19.16 -4.97
CA ALA A 95 2.08 -19.58 -3.83
C ALA A 95 0.90 -18.64 -3.62
N GLY A 96 -0.12 -19.09 -2.90
CA GLY A 96 -1.20 -18.21 -2.50
C GLY A 96 -2.35 -18.94 -1.84
N PHE A 97 -3.31 -18.16 -1.39
CA PHE A 97 -4.55 -18.62 -0.79
C PHE A 97 -5.71 -17.69 -1.19
N THR A 98 -6.92 -18.14 -0.89
CA THR A 98 -8.14 -17.35 -0.98
C THR A 98 -8.78 -17.25 0.41
N TRP A 99 -9.86 -16.49 0.52
CA TRP A 99 -10.55 -16.24 1.79
C TRP A 99 -11.65 -17.27 2.05
N ASP A 100 -12.19 -17.30 3.27
CA ASP A 100 -13.41 -18.07 3.53
C ASP A 100 -14.57 -17.57 2.63
N SER A 101 -15.60 -18.38 2.45
CA SER A 101 -16.69 -18.07 1.53
C SER A 101 -17.46 -16.78 1.89
N GLY A 102 -17.51 -16.40 3.17
CA GLY A 102 -18.16 -15.16 3.61
C GLY A 102 -17.33 -13.93 3.24
N ASP A 103 -16.02 -13.97 3.47
CA ASP A 103 -15.11 -12.88 3.09
C ASP A 103 -14.87 -12.78 1.57
N GLN A 104 -15.08 -13.87 0.82
CA GLN A 104 -15.07 -13.84 -0.65
C GLN A 104 -16.30 -13.16 -1.26
N ALA A 105 -17.47 -13.29 -0.61
CA ALA A 105 -18.75 -12.97 -1.21
C ALA A 105 -19.22 -11.53 -0.96
N VAL A 106 -18.87 -10.95 0.19
CA VAL A 106 -19.34 -9.61 0.58
C VAL A 106 -18.71 -8.53 -0.30
N ASP A 107 -19.42 -7.48 -0.65
CA ASP A 107 -18.93 -6.33 -1.43
C ASP A 107 -18.40 -5.20 -0.52
N TYR A 108 -18.95 -5.07 0.69
CA TYR A 108 -18.63 -4.01 1.64
C TYR A 108 -17.29 -4.12 2.39
N TRP A 109 -16.56 -5.23 2.28
CA TRP A 109 -15.19 -5.32 2.79
C TRP A 109 -14.24 -5.54 1.62
N ILE A 110 -13.40 -4.54 1.35
CA ILE A 110 -12.52 -4.53 0.19
C ILE A 110 -11.06 -4.58 0.66
N PRO A 111 -10.28 -5.63 0.30
CA PRO A 111 -8.89 -5.74 0.70
C PRO A 111 -8.04 -4.83 -0.20
N GLN A 112 -6.99 -4.23 0.37
CA GLN A 112 -6.18 -3.23 -0.33
C GLN A 112 -4.68 -3.42 -0.08
N GLY A 113 -4.24 -3.46 1.19
CA GLY A 113 -2.83 -3.57 1.56
C GLY A 113 -2.37 -4.99 1.88
N VAL A 114 -1.11 -5.35 1.59
CA VAL A 114 -0.49 -6.62 2.01
C VAL A 114 0.95 -6.43 2.48
N THR A 115 1.30 -7.08 3.59
CA THR A 115 2.67 -7.18 4.09
C THR A 115 2.90 -8.54 4.72
N THR A 116 4.16 -8.96 4.87
CA THR A 116 4.49 -10.28 5.41
C THR A 116 5.46 -10.18 6.58
N SER A 117 5.61 -11.27 7.34
CA SER A 117 6.62 -11.34 8.41
C SER A 117 8.07 -11.20 7.91
N ALA A 118 8.31 -11.32 6.59
CA ALA A 118 9.60 -10.97 5.97
C ALA A 118 9.84 -9.46 5.88
N ASP A 119 8.77 -8.65 5.84
CA ASP A 119 8.89 -7.21 6.03
C ASP A 119 9.10 -6.87 7.52
N ALA A 120 8.57 -7.66 8.46
CA ALA A 120 8.77 -7.43 9.90
C ALA A 120 10.25 -7.60 10.31
N TYR A 121 10.85 -8.74 9.97
CA TYR A 121 12.23 -9.09 10.26
C TYR A 121 12.86 -9.83 9.07
N GLY A 122 14.15 -9.56 8.80
CA GLY A 122 14.86 -10.09 7.63
C GLY A 122 15.02 -11.62 7.60
N ASN A 123 14.83 -12.30 8.74
CA ASN A 123 14.79 -13.76 8.83
C ASN A 123 13.46 -14.36 8.33
N GLY A 124 12.44 -13.54 8.05
CA GLY A 124 11.15 -14.01 7.53
C GLY A 124 10.10 -14.37 8.58
N VAL A 125 10.43 -14.35 9.88
CA VAL A 125 9.49 -14.77 10.94
C VAL A 125 9.18 -13.65 11.91
N TYR A 126 8.07 -13.82 12.63
CA TYR A 126 7.64 -12.89 13.67
C TYR A 126 7.30 -13.62 14.99
N PRO A 127 7.64 -13.03 16.16
CA PRO A 127 8.62 -11.94 16.34
C PRO A 127 10.01 -12.38 15.90
N ASP A 128 11.04 -11.53 16.03
CA ASP A 128 12.41 -11.85 15.64
C ASP A 128 12.92 -13.17 16.25
N SER A 129 12.56 -13.41 17.52
CA SER A 129 12.85 -14.63 18.27
C SER A 129 11.83 -15.77 18.08
N GLY A 130 10.80 -15.52 17.28
CA GLY A 130 9.67 -16.41 17.06
C GLY A 130 9.88 -17.36 15.88
N SER A 131 8.77 -17.91 15.42
CA SER A 131 8.73 -18.81 14.25
C SER A 131 7.54 -18.57 13.34
N ASN A 132 6.71 -17.56 13.63
CA ASN A 132 5.48 -17.37 12.87
C ASN A 132 5.80 -16.80 11.49
N LYS A 133 5.32 -17.50 10.47
CA LYS A 133 5.19 -17.00 9.10
C LYS A 133 3.82 -16.38 9.01
N ALA A 134 3.76 -15.08 8.75
CA ALA A 134 2.50 -14.36 8.74
C ALA A 134 2.35 -13.51 7.49
N VAL A 135 1.10 -13.36 7.06
CA VAL A 135 0.69 -12.38 6.05
C VAL A 135 -0.38 -11.50 6.70
N LEU A 136 -0.22 -10.19 6.59
CA LEU A 136 -1.20 -9.22 7.05
C LEU A 136 -1.87 -8.59 5.83
N VAL A 137 -3.20 -8.41 5.90
CA VAL A 137 -3.98 -7.77 4.83
C VAL A 137 -4.90 -6.71 5.40
N SER A 138 -4.84 -5.48 4.91
CA SER A 138 -5.79 -4.43 5.28
C SER A 138 -7.04 -4.49 4.42
N TRP A 139 -8.16 -4.11 5.03
CA TRP A 139 -9.43 -3.93 4.34
C TRP A 139 -10.08 -2.64 4.82
N TYR A 140 -10.82 -2.00 3.92
CA TYR A 140 -11.72 -0.91 4.29
C TYR A 140 -13.17 -1.33 4.09
N PHE A 141 -14.05 -0.70 4.86
CA PHE A 141 -15.48 -0.85 4.72
C PHE A 141 -15.99 0.15 3.68
N GLU A 142 -16.74 -0.32 2.70
CA GLU A 142 -17.41 0.51 1.69
C GLU A 142 -18.91 0.50 1.96
N THR A 143 -19.49 1.69 2.15
CA THR A 143 -20.93 1.83 2.41
C THR A 143 -21.74 1.90 1.12
N ASP A 144 -21.11 2.33 0.03
CA ASP A 144 -21.67 2.47 -1.31
C ASP A 144 -20.79 1.69 -2.33
N PRO A 145 -20.82 0.33 -2.33
CA PRO A 145 -19.95 -0.46 -3.20
C PRO A 145 -20.29 -0.39 -4.69
N ASP A 146 -21.47 0.08 -5.08
CA ASP A 146 -21.82 0.25 -6.50
C ASP A 146 -21.51 1.66 -7.04
N GLY A 147 -21.26 2.61 -6.14
CA GLY A 147 -20.81 3.96 -6.43
C GLY A 147 -21.89 4.86 -6.98
N ASP A 148 -23.17 4.57 -6.73
CA ASP A 148 -24.30 5.37 -7.22
C ASP A 148 -24.56 6.65 -6.40
N GLY A 149 -23.87 6.81 -5.27
CA GLY A 149 -24.00 7.91 -4.33
C GLY A 149 -24.98 7.64 -3.19
N THR A 150 -25.47 6.41 -3.05
CA THR A 150 -26.39 5.96 -2.00
C THR A 150 -25.73 4.88 -1.16
N ASP A 151 -25.72 5.05 0.17
CA ASP A 151 -25.21 3.99 1.04
C ASP A 151 -26.16 2.78 1.06
N GLU A 152 -25.72 1.60 0.59
CA GLU A 152 -26.39 0.31 0.84
C GLU A 152 -26.25 -0.13 2.31
N TYR A 153 -25.14 0.27 2.94
CA TYR A 153 -24.80 -0.14 4.30
C TYR A 153 -24.85 1.06 5.26
N PRO A 154 -25.73 1.03 6.28
CA PRO A 154 -25.95 2.19 7.15
C PRO A 154 -24.81 2.46 8.14
N LEU A 155 -23.79 1.60 8.18
CA LEU A 155 -22.74 1.64 9.18
C LEU A 155 -21.37 1.42 8.54
N ASP A 156 -20.59 2.49 8.44
CA ASP A 156 -19.16 2.42 8.14
C ASP A 156 -18.39 1.88 9.35
N LYS A 157 -17.90 0.65 9.21
CA LYS A 157 -17.10 -0.06 10.22
C LYS A 157 -15.62 0.30 10.19
N GLY A 158 -15.17 1.09 9.22
CA GLY A 158 -13.81 1.59 9.10
C GLY A 158 -12.83 0.55 8.57
N LEU A 159 -11.67 0.45 9.21
CA LEU A 159 -10.56 -0.41 8.79
C LEU A 159 -10.48 -1.69 9.61
N ARG A 160 -10.16 -2.80 8.94
CA ARG A 160 -9.74 -4.04 9.62
C ARG A 160 -8.42 -4.55 9.05
N LEU A 161 -7.73 -5.35 9.84
CA LEU A 161 -6.51 -6.04 9.47
C LEU A 161 -6.72 -7.54 9.69
N THR A 162 -6.43 -8.32 8.68
CA THR A 162 -6.43 -9.77 8.75
C THR A 162 -5.04 -10.26 9.12
N PHE A 163 -4.95 -11.07 10.17
CA PHE A 163 -3.76 -11.81 10.55
C PHE A 163 -3.87 -13.22 10.00
N VAL A 164 -3.09 -13.53 8.97
CA VAL A 164 -3.03 -14.88 8.40
C VAL A 164 -1.85 -15.62 9.01
N ASN A 165 -2.14 -16.69 9.74
CA ASN A 165 -1.15 -17.66 10.17
C ASN A 165 -0.77 -18.55 8.98
N TYR A 166 0.45 -18.37 8.50
CA TYR A 166 1.02 -19.08 7.35
C TYR A 166 2.08 -20.11 7.76
N ASN A 167 2.08 -20.55 9.03
CA ASN A 167 3.01 -21.58 9.52
C ASN A 167 2.83 -22.89 8.75
N SER A 168 1.59 -23.19 8.35
CA SER A 168 1.24 -24.29 7.44
C SER A 168 0.75 -23.73 6.11
N ALA A 169 1.65 -23.61 5.13
CA ALA A 169 1.31 -23.10 3.80
C ALA A 169 0.23 -23.92 3.08
N SER A 170 0.03 -25.20 3.45
CA SER A 170 -1.00 -26.07 2.89
C SER A 170 -2.39 -25.82 3.45
N ALA A 171 -2.49 -25.26 4.66
CA ALA A 171 -3.76 -24.95 5.32
C ALA A 171 -3.63 -23.70 6.20
N PRO A 172 -3.41 -22.52 5.61
CA PRO A 172 -3.39 -21.27 6.37
C PRO A 172 -4.74 -21.01 7.04
N THR A 173 -4.69 -20.34 8.19
CA THR A 173 -5.87 -19.88 8.92
C THR A 173 -5.73 -18.40 9.24
N TYR A 174 -6.82 -17.72 9.53
CA TYR A 174 -6.77 -16.29 9.80
C TYR A 174 -7.81 -15.79 10.81
N ARG A 175 -7.60 -14.56 11.28
CA ARG A 175 -8.58 -13.77 12.04
C ARG A 175 -8.51 -12.30 11.63
N HIS A 176 -9.66 -11.63 11.68
CA HIS A 176 -9.79 -10.19 11.50
C HIS A 176 -9.71 -9.43 12.82
N VAL A 177 -9.07 -8.26 12.79
CA VAL A 177 -8.89 -7.31 13.90
C VAL A 177 -9.32 -5.92 13.45
N LEU A 178 -10.08 -5.20 14.26
CA LEU A 178 -10.50 -3.84 13.92
C LEU A 178 -9.37 -2.83 14.20
N LEU A 179 -9.09 -1.92 13.27
CA LEU A 179 -8.16 -0.80 13.49
C LEU A 179 -8.94 0.38 14.05
N VAL A 180 -8.49 0.88 15.19
CA VAL A 180 -9.23 1.89 15.95
C VAL A 180 -8.37 3.09 16.31
N GLU A 181 -8.99 4.26 16.40
CA GLU A 181 -8.40 5.45 16.97
C GLU A 181 -8.76 5.51 18.46
N PRO A 182 -7.79 5.52 19.38
CA PRO A 182 -8.09 5.61 20.80
C PRO A 182 -8.58 7.03 21.15
N VAL A 183 -9.61 7.13 21.97
CA VAL A 183 -10.30 8.39 22.32
C VAL A 183 -10.71 8.41 23.79
N LYS A 184 -11.34 9.51 24.22
CA LYS A 184 -12.10 9.56 25.48
C LYS A 184 -13.57 9.86 25.20
N THR A 185 -14.46 9.30 26.00
CA THR A 185 -15.87 9.67 26.01
C THR A 185 -16.06 11.10 26.57
N ALA A 186 -17.26 11.65 26.45
CA ALA A 186 -17.58 12.96 27.02
C ALA A 186 -17.41 13.01 28.55
N THR A 187 -17.50 11.87 29.25
CA THR A 187 -17.26 11.75 30.69
C THR A 187 -15.80 11.50 31.06
N GLY A 188 -14.91 11.40 30.06
CA GLY A 188 -13.46 11.20 30.25
C GLY A 188 -13.00 9.75 30.32
N GLU A 189 -13.91 8.77 30.16
CA GLU A 189 -13.54 7.35 30.11
C GLU A 189 -12.77 7.03 28.82
N PHE A 190 -11.78 6.14 28.92
CA PHE A 190 -11.04 5.66 27.76
C PHE A 190 -11.94 4.82 26.87
N SER A 191 -11.91 5.08 25.57
CA SER A 191 -12.68 4.40 24.53
C SER A 191 -11.90 4.41 23.23
N PHE A 192 -12.52 3.97 22.14
CA PHE A 192 -11.95 4.02 20.81
C PHE A 192 -13.06 4.16 19.76
N ASN A 193 -12.72 4.73 18.61
CA ASN A 193 -13.60 4.89 17.45
C ASN A 193 -13.04 4.10 16.26
N PRO A 194 -13.88 3.64 15.32
CA PRO A 194 -13.38 3.03 14.10
C PRO A 194 -12.69 4.09 13.23
N ILE A 195 -11.65 3.68 12.51
CA ILE A 195 -10.97 4.55 11.55
C ILE A 195 -11.71 4.48 10.21
N ARG A 196 -12.52 5.48 9.91
CA ARG A 196 -13.33 5.59 8.67
C ARG A 196 -12.54 6.22 7.54
N LYS A 197 -11.61 5.44 6.98
CA LYS A 197 -10.69 5.85 5.90
C LYS A 197 -10.44 4.67 4.98
N HIS A 198 -10.00 4.99 3.77
CA HIS A 198 -9.44 4.01 2.84
C HIS A 198 -8.00 3.66 3.25
N ALA A 199 -7.69 2.38 3.48
CA ALA A 199 -6.34 1.89 3.80
C ALA A 199 -5.70 1.24 2.57
N GLY A 200 -5.19 2.07 1.66
CA GLY A 200 -4.66 1.61 0.36
C GLY A 200 -3.47 0.64 0.47
N GLY A 201 -2.48 0.93 1.32
CA GLY A 201 -1.31 0.07 1.51
C GLY A 201 -0.85 -0.02 2.96
N ILE A 202 -0.15 -1.10 3.28
CA ILE A 202 0.41 -1.36 4.62
C ILE A 202 1.85 -1.85 4.57
N LEU A 203 2.61 -1.49 5.60
CA LEU A 203 4.01 -1.89 5.76
C LEU A 203 4.27 -2.35 7.18
N TRP A 204 4.79 -3.55 7.35
CA TRP A 204 5.23 -4.07 8.64
C TRP A 204 6.75 -3.89 8.81
N TYR A 205 7.20 -3.31 9.92
CA TYR A 205 8.62 -3.18 10.25
C TYR A 205 8.87 -3.36 11.77
N GLY A 206 9.53 -4.44 12.15
CA GLY A 206 9.66 -4.86 13.54
C GLY A 206 8.29 -5.16 14.17
N ASP A 207 7.95 -4.44 15.23
CA ASP A 207 6.63 -4.51 15.88
C ASP A 207 5.65 -3.44 15.40
N LEU A 208 6.05 -2.59 14.46
CA LEU A 208 5.23 -1.49 13.98
C LEU A 208 4.57 -1.84 12.64
N LEU A 209 3.29 -1.50 12.52
CA LEU A 209 2.55 -1.49 11.27
C LEU A 209 2.26 -0.05 10.85
N TYR A 210 2.68 0.29 9.63
CA TYR A 210 2.41 1.54 8.95
C TYR A 210 1.23 1.34 8.01
N VAL A 211 0.27 2.24 8.06
CA VAL A 211 -0.91 2.24 7.20
C VAL A 211 -1.02 3.61 6.55
N VAL A 212 -1.16 3.66 5.23
CA VAL A 212 -1.35 4.94 4.54
C VAL A 212 -2.68 5.58 4.92
N ASP A 213 -2.68 6.89 5.13
CA ASP A 213 -3.87 7.74 5.18
C ASP A 213 -3.80 8.64 3.95
N THR A 214 -4.57 8.29 2.91
CA THR A 214 -4.47 8.78 1.52
C THR A 214 -4.15 10.27 1.38
N TYR A 215 -4.74 11.10 2.25
CA TYR A 215 -4.66 12.56 2.18
C TYR A 215 -3.73 13.19 3.23
N LYS A 216 -3.28 12.41 4.22
CA LYS A 216 -2.73 12.93 5.49
C LYS A 216 -1.33 12.46 5.81
N GLY A 217 -0.90 11.31 5.30
CA GLY A 217 0.39 10.72 5.64
C GLY A 217 0.26 9.27 6.06
N LEU A 218 0.83 8.92 7.21
CA LEU A 218 0.89 7.54 7.70
C LEU A 218 0.31 7.43 9.11
N ARG A 219 -0.44 6.37 9.38
CA ARG A 219 -0.80 5.92 10.73
C ARG A 219 0.14 4.80 11.15
N VAL A 220 0.46 4.74 12.44
CA VAL A 220 1.34 3.73 13.02
C VAL A 220 0.59 2.98 14.11
N PHE A 221 0.68 1.66 14.09
CA PHE A 221 0.10 0.75 15.07
C PHE A 221 1.21 -0.12 15.66
N ASP A 222 1.13 -0.38 16.96
CA ASP A 222 2.06 -1.24 17.70
C ASP A 222 1.45 -2.63 17.85
N LEU A 223 2.03 -3.62 17.17
CA LEU A 223 1.57 -5.00 17.15
C LEU A 223 1.85 -5.75 18.46
N THR A 224 2.49 -5.12 19.44
CA THR A 224 2.58 -5.63 20.82
C THR A 224 1.43 -5.17 21.71
N THR A 225 0.55 -4.28 21.21
CA THR A 225 -0.53 -3.67 21.99
C THR A 225 -1.87 -3.77 21.26
N LEU A 226 -2.53 -4.93 21.42
CA LEU A 226 -3.92 -5.17 21.00
C LEU A 226 -4.79 -5.39 22.23
N PHE A 227 -6.10 -5.19 22.09
CA PHE A 227 -7.05 -5.40 23.18
C PHE A 227 -8.13 -6.39 22.79
N GLN A 228 -8.44 -7.32 23.69
CA GLN A 228 -9.64 -8.15 23.58
C GLN A 228 -10.88 -7.33 23.93
N VAL A 229 -11.95 -7.51 23.17
CA VAL A 229 -13.24 -6.83 23.35
C VAL A 229 -14.39 -7.82 23.26
N ASP A 230 -15.57 -7.41 23.71
CA ASP A 230 -16.76 -8.25 23.66
C ASP A 230 -17.29 -8.38 22.21
N THR A 231 -17.83 -9.55 21.89
CA THR A 231 -18.28 -9.90 20.53
C THR A 231 -19.79 -10.00 20.38
N THR A 232 -20.55 -9.78 21.46
CA THR A 232 -22.00 -9.95 21.49
C THR A 232 -22.76 -8.87 20.72
N GLN A 233 -22.14 -7.71 20.46
CA GLN A 233 -22.70 -6.65 19.62
C GLN A 233 -21.89 -6.49 18.33
N THR A 234 -22.60 -6.44 17.19
CA THR A 234 -21.99 -6.44 15.84
C THR A 234 -22.02 -5.08 15.14
N ASP A 235 -22.66 -4.12 15.79
CA ASP A 235 -23.08 -2.80 15.33
C ASP A 235 -22.65 -1.68 16.29
N SER A 236 -21.95 -2.04 17.38
CA SER A 236 -21.34 -1.13 18.34
C SER A 236 -19.82 -1.12 18.27
N CYS A 237 -19.23 0.06 18.47
CA CYS A 237 -17.78 0.24 18.58
C CYS A 237 -17.43 1.17 19.75
N GLY A 238 -16.38 0.82 20.49
CA GLY A 238 -15.94 1.55 21.67
C GLY A 238 -16.71 1.14 22.92
N LEU A 239 -16.65 2.00 23.94
CA LEU A 239 -17.33 1.83 25.22
C LEU A 239 -18.83 2.14 25.10
N VAL A 240 -19.67 1.13 25.33
CA VAL A 240 -21.14 1.23 25.38
C VAL A 240 -21.62 0.54 26.66
N ASP A 241 -22.33 1.29 27.52
CA ASP A 241 -22.90 0.78 28.78
C ASP A 241 -21.91 -0.03 29.64
N GLY A 242 -20.66 0.43 29.71
CA GLY A 242 -19.60 -0.20 30.52
C GLY A 242 -18.88 -1.36 29.85
N THR A 243 -19.27 -1.75 28.63
CA THR A 243 -18.64 -2.83 27.87
C THR A 243 -18.02 -2.30 26.58
N TYR A 244 -16.88 -2.88 26.17
CA TYR A 244 -16.17 -2.46 24.96
C TYR A 244 -16.49 -3.41 23.81
N TYR A 245 -16.85 -2.85 22.66
CA TYR A 245 -17.19 -3.60 21.46
C TYR A 245 -16.36 -3.16 20.25
N GLY A 246 -16.14 -4.08 19.32
CA GLY A 246 -15.46 -3.82 18.06
C GLY A 246 -16.23 -4.41 16.88
N TYR A 247 -17.52 -4.12 16.75
CA TYR A 247 -18.38 -4.66 15.68
C TYR A 247 -18.35 -6.19 15.54
N GLY A 248 -18.30 -6.90 16.67
CA GLY A 248 -18.22 -8.37 16.72
C GLY A 248 -16.81 -8.95 16.51
N TYR A 249 -15.78 -8.13 16.26
CA TYR A 249 -14.40 -8.59 16.27
C TYR A 249 -13.94 -8.83 17.71
N ALA A 250 -13.20 -9.93 17.94
CA ALA A 250 -12.67 -10.26 19.27
C ALA A 250 -11.48 -9.38 19.70
N TYR A 251 -10.86 -8.67 18.75
CA TYR A 251 -9.69 -7.85 18.98
C TYR A 251 -9.80 -6.51 18.27
N VAL A 252 -9.26 -5.47 18.92
CA VAL A 252 -9.01 -4.16 18.33
C VAL A 252 -7.51 -3.83 18.43
N LEU A 253 -6.98 -3.17 17.40
CA LEU A 253 -5.61 -2.67 17.32
C LEU A 253 -5.66 -1.13 17.32
N PRO A 254 -5.35 -0.47 18.45
CA PRO A 254 -5.39 0.98 18.56
C PRO A 254 -4.16 1.63 17.90
N GLN A 255 -4.38 2.78 17.27
CA GLN A 255 -3.30 3.62 16.76
C GLN A 255 -2.32 4.01 17.89
N SER A 256 -1.02 3.93 17.61
CA SER A 256 0.07 4.25 18.55
C SER A 256 0.90 5.47 18.12
N GLY A 257 0.82 5.86 16.85
CA GLY A 257 1.54 7.00 16.30
C GLY A 257 1.01 7.42 14.93
N ALA A 258 1.60 8.45 14.36
CA ALA A 258 1.37 8.88 12.99
C ALA A 258 2.54 9.72 12.46
N TYR A 259 2.56 9.90 11.14
CA TYR A 259 3.36 10.88 10.43
C TYR A 259 2.43 11.72 9.55
N ASP A 260 2.35 13.01 9.81
CA ASP A 260 1.51 13.92 9.04
C ASP A 260 2.32 14.54 7.89
N ASN A 261 1.71 14.68 6.71
CA ASN A 261 2.30 15.38 5.58
C ASN A 261 2.40 16.88 5.86
N THR A 262 3.64 17.37 5.91
CA THR A 262 3.96 18.79 6.12
C THR A 262 4.68 19.40 4.92
N GLY A 263 4.93 18.60 3.88
CA GLY A 263 5.50 19.05 2.62
C GLY A 263 4.45 19.48 1.59
N LYS A 264 4.77 19.23 0.32
CA LYS A 264 3.88 19.36 -0.83
C LYS A 264 2.84 18.25 -0.85
N TYR A 265 1.82 18.46 -1.66
CA TYR A 265 0.82 17.45 -1.98
C TYR A 265 1.48 16.12 -2.41
N LEU A 266 1.10 15.05 -1.73
CA LEU A 266 1.46 13.67 -2.01
C LEU A 266 0.24 12.79 -1.69
N ARG A 267 -0.13 11.92 -2.62
CA ARG A 267 -1.18 10.92 -2.45
C ARG A 267 -0.58 9.64 -1.87
N TYR A 268 -0.91 9.33 -0.63
CA TYR A 268 -0.43 8.12 0.04
C TYR A 268 -1.29 6.92 -0.39
N SER A 269 -1.09 6.42 -1.61
CA SER A 269 -1.90 5.31 -2.16
C SER A 269 -1.37 3.94 -1.73
N ALA A 270 -0.07 3.73 -1.87
CA ALA A 270 0.58 2.48 -1.53
C ALA A 270 1.86 2.74 -0.75
N ILE A 271 2.29 1.75 0.03
CA ILE A 271 3.52 1.80 0.82
C ILE A 271 4.20 0.44 0.77
N GLY A 272 5.53 0.41 0.75
CA GLY A 272 6.27 -0.84 0.88
C GLY A 272 7.67 -0.64 1.45
N LEU A 273 8.30 -1.76 1.78
CA LEU A 273 9.64 -1.77 2.37
C LEU A 273 10.72 -1.89 1.29
N ASP A 274 11.87 -1.29 1.57
CA ASP A 274 13.14 -1.65 0.97
C ASP A 274 14.12 -2.08 2.06
N ARG A 275 14.27 -3.39 2.21
CA ARG A 275 15.29 -4.01 3.08
C ARG A 275 16.66 -4.14 2.43
N ALA A 276 16.78 -3.79 1.15
CA ALA A 276 18.04 -3.88 0.43
C ALA A 276 18.82 -2.55 0.47
N SER A 277 18.18 -1.46 0.91
CA SER A 277 18.83 -0.17 1.17
C SER A 277 19.54 -0.16 2.53
N THR A 278 20.54 0.71 2.67
CA THR A 278 21.20 0.97 3.96
C THR A 278 21.15 2.47 4.27
N PRO A 279 20.38 2.89 5.30
CA PRO A 279 19.50 2.08 6.14
C PRO A 279 18.30 1.49 5.38
N ASP A 280 17.57 0.54 5.99
CA ASP A 280 16.24 0.14 5.51
C ASP A 280 15.37 1.39 5.30
N SER A 281 14.47 1.35 4.34
CA SER A 281 13.61 2.50 4.02
C SER A 281 12.20 2.07 3.64
N LEU A 282 11.25 2.98 3.83
CA LEU A 282 9.91 2.83 3.27
C LEU A 282 9.78 3.66 1.99
N VAL A 283 8.94 3.21 1.08
CA VAL A 283 8.57 3.93 -0.13
C VAL A 283 7.06 4.10 -0.21
N VAL A 284 6.61 5.24 -0.72
CA VAL A 284 5.20 5.54 -1.00
C VAL A 284 5.04 5.85 -2.48
N SER A 285 3.93 5.41 -3.07
CA SER A 285 3.56 5.77 -4.44
C SER A 285 2.14 6.29 -4.54
N GLU A 286 1.82 6.91 -5.67
CA GLU A 286 0.57 7.62 -5.91
C GLU A 286 -0.29 6.94 -6.98
N TYR A 287 -1.58 6.87 -6.71
CA TYR A 287 -2.58 6.52 -7.72
C TYR A 287 -2.89 7.72 -8.63
N SER A 288 -3.06 7.44 -9.92
CA SER A 288 -3.70 8.33 -10.90
C SER A 288 -4.54 7.51 -11.88
N GLU A 289 -5.70 8.03 -12.29
CA GLU A 289 -6.55 7.34 -13.26
C GLU A 289 -6.00 7.47 -14.69
N ASP A 290 -5.56 8.67 -15.04
CA ASP A 290 -5.21 9.09 -16.41
C ASP A 290 -3.73 9.47 -16.58
N GLY A 291 -2.92 9.28 -15.54
CA GLY A 291 -1.50 9.65 -15.52
C GLY A 291 -1.23 11.04 -14.93
N ALA A 292 -2.26 11.74 -14.45
CA ALA A 292 -2.14 12.90 -13.58
C ALA A 292 -2.77 12.62 -12.21
N VAL A 293 -2.04 12.89 -11.14
CA VAL A 293 -2.54 12.76 -9.77
C VAL A 293 -3.46 13.94 -9.47
N ASP A 294 -4.69 13.62 -9.09
CA ASP A 294 -5.70 14.60 -8.69
C ASP A 294 -5.53 14.99 -7.21
N TYR A 295 -5.35 16.29 -6.97
CA TYR A 295 -5.27 16.91 -5.63
C TYR A 295 -6.40 17.91 -5.38
N SER A 296 -7.48 17.87 -6.15
CA SER A 296 -8.60 18.84 -6.08
C SER A 296 -9.48 18.71 -4.84
N GLY A 297 -9.37 17.60 -4.09
CA GLY A 297 -10.13 17.37 -2.86
C GLY A 297 -9.92 18.41 -1.75
N THR A 298 -10.82 18.45 -0.77
CA THR A 298 -10.81 19.46 0.30
C THR A 298 -10.12 19.01 1.59
N SER A 299 -9.73 17.74 1.69
CA SER A 299 -9.17 17.13 2.91
C SER A 299 -7.65 16.92 2.89
N TRP A 300 -6.98 17.43 1.85
CA TRP A 300 -5.54 17.27 1.66
C TRP A 300 -4.72 18.06 2.68
N THR A 301 -3.74 17.40 3.29
CA THR A 301 -2.60 18.08 3.91
C THR A 301 -1.47 18.15 2.89
N GLY A 302 -0.94 19.34 2.67
CA GLY A 302 0.08 19.61 1.67
C GLY A 302 0.02 21.07 1.23
N THR A 303 1.16 21.64 0.85
CA THR A 303 1.25 23.05 0.44
C THR A 303 1.99 23.24 -0.87
N GLY A 304 1.87 24.42 -1.49
CA GLY A 304 2.57 24.77 -2.73
C GLY A 304 2.00 24.12 -3.99
N ALA A 305 2.61 24.43 -5.15
CA ALA A 305 2.15 23.91 -6.43
C ALA A 305 2.36 22.38 -6.52
N PRO A 306 1.32 21.59 -6.83
CA PRO A 306 1.42 20.14 -6.88
C PRO A 306 2.29 19.66 -8.04
N THR A 307 3.01 18.56 -7.84
CA THR A 307 3.62 17.78 -8.92
C THR A 307 2.68 16.64 -9.27
N THR A 308 1.97 16.76 -10.39
CA THR A 308 0.88 15.85 -10.76
C THR A 308 1.34 14.60 -11.51
N THR A 309 2.58 14.52 -11.96
CA THR A 309 3.11 13.24 -12.44
C THR A 309 3.25 12.28 -11.26
N PRO A 310 2.75 11.03 -11.36
CA PRO A 310 2.92 10.02 -10.33
C PRO A 310 4.39 9.87 -9.93
N LYS A 311 4.64 9.58 -8.65
CA LYS A 311 5.99 9.50 -8.10
C LYS A 311 6.11 8.39 -7.07
N VAL A 312 7.34 7.97 -6.85
CA VAL A 312 7.77 7.18 -5.70
C VAL A 312 8.63 8.07 -4.80
N VAL A 313 8.29 8.13 -3.52
CA VAL A 313 9.01 8.92 -2.50
C VAL A 313 9.48 7.99 -1.40
N ARG A 314 10.72 8.17 -0.93
CA ARG A 314 11.39 7.26 0.01
C ARG A 314 11.82 7.96 1.28
N TRP A 315 11.54 7.35 2.43
CA TRP A 315 12.06 7.79 3.73
C TRP A 315 12.88 6.69 4.38
N ASN A 316 14.04 7.08 4.91
CA ASN A 316 14.89 6.18 5.66
C ASN A 316 14.25 5.82 7.01
N LEU A 317 14.40 4.56 7.42
CA LEU A 317 13.98 4.06 8.72
C LEU A 317 15.19 3.98 9.67
N ASP A 318 14.91 4.12 10.96
CA ASP A 318 15.85 3.81 12.03
C ASP A 318 15.58 2.39 12.52
N TYR A 319 16.60 1.54 12.46
CA TYR A 319 16.47 0.12 12.82
C TYR A 319 16.31 -0.12 14.33
N THR A 320 16.63 0.87 15.18
CA THR A 320 16.59 0.71 16.64
C THR A 320 15.20 0.91 17.20
N ASN A 321 14.52 1.97 16.78
CA ASN A 321 13.18 2.35 17.24
C ASN A 321 12.09 2.05 16.20
N ARG A 322 12.48 1.54 15.02
CA ARG A 322 11.62 1.20 13.88
C ARG A 322 10.91 2.40 13.24
N ALA A 323 11.17 3.62 13.69
CA ALA A 323 10.57 4.86 13.21
C ALA A 323 11.25 5.39 11.93
N LEU A 324 10.70 6.45 11.32
CA LEU A 324 11.46 7.26 10.36
C LEU A 324 12.71 7.83 11.02
N SER A 325 13.88 7.69 10.38
CA SER A 325 15.12 8.32 10.86
C SER A 325 15.14 9.82 10.64
N SER A 326 14.36 10.29 9.65
CA SER A 326 14.12 11.71 9.37
C SER A 326 12.74 11.88 8.72
N GLY A 327 12.09 12.99 9.02
CA GLY A 327 10.88 13.42 8.32
C GLY A 327 11.12 13.81 6.86
N THR A 328 12.36 14.13 6.50
CA THR A 328 12.76 14.48 5.14
C THR A 328 13.03 13.20 4.33
N PRO A 329 12.38 13.01 3.16
CA PRO A 329 12.67 11.88 2.30
C PRO A 329 14.11 11.90 1.79
N SER A 330 14.67 10.73 1.49
CA SER A 330 15.99 10.58 0.87
C SER A 330 15.93 10.55 -0.66
N GLU A 331 14.76 10.29 -1.23
CA GLU A 331 14.55 10.19 -2.68
C GLU A 331 13.11 10.55 -3.04
N ALA A 332 12.94 11.20 -4.19
CA ALA A 332 11.65 11.40 -4.84
C ALA A 332 11.84 11.36 -6.36
N VAL A 333 11.19 10.40 -7.02
CA VAL A 333 11.34 10.14 -8.46
C VAL A 333 9.97 10.05 -9.13
N THR A 334 9.82 10.75 -10.26
CA THR A 334 8.61 10.68 -11.06
C THR A 334 8.59 9.43 -11.95
N VAL A 335 7.41 8.89 -12.20
CA VAL A 335 7.18 7.74 -13.09
C VAL A 335 5.90 7.98 -13.90
N ALA A 336 6.00 7.84 -15.22
CA ALA A 336 4.87 7.95 -16.14
C ALA A 336 4.05 6.65 -16.13
N GLN A 337 3.42 6.35 -15.00
CA GLN A 337 2.61 5.16 -14.79
C GLN A 337 1.30 5.52 -14.10
N LYS A 338 0.19 5.22 -14.75
CA LYS A 338 -1.16 5.34 -14.17
C LYS A 338 -1.56 4.07 -13.42
N LYS A 339 -2.58 4.18 -12.58
CA LYS A 339 -3.25 3.09 -11.86
C LYS A 339 -2.31 2.25 -10.99
N ILE A 340 -1.31 2.90 -10.39
CA ILE A 340 -0.42 2.25 -9.42
C ILE A 340 -1.22 1.96 -8.15
N GLN A 341 -1.25 0.68 -7.75
CA GLN A 341 -1.93 0.23 -6.54
C GLN A 341 -0.98 -0.26 -5.44
N GLY A 342 0.28 -0.54 -5.78
CA GLY A 342 1.25 -1.14 -4.88
C GLY A 342 2.66 -0.73 -5.26
N VAL A 343 3.54 -0.63 -4.26
CA VAL A 343 4.95 -0.30 -4.48
C VAL A 343 5.86 -1.02 -3.50
N VAL A 344 6.94 -1.61 -3.99
CA VAL A 344 8.07 -2.08 -3.18
C VAL A 344 9.36 -1.73 -3.88
N SER A 345 10.46 -1.58 -3.12
CA SER A 345 11.75 -1.20 -3.70
C SER A 345 12.87 -2.11 -3.24
N ARG A 346 13.90 -2.20 -4.09
CA ARG A 346 15.15 -2.92 -3.87
C ARG A 346 16.28 -2.03 -4.36
N ASN A 347 16.84 -1.23 -3.46
CA ASN A 347 17.71 -0.10 -3.81
C ASN A 347 17.04 0.79 -4.88
N SER A 348 17.72 1.12 -5.97
CA SER A 348 17.19 1.97 -7.04
C SER A 348 16.15 1.29 -7.94
N LYS A 349 15.84 0.00 -7.75
CA LYS A 349 14.80 -0.69 -8.51
C LYS A 349 13.48 -0.67 -7.76
N HIS A 350 12.44 -0.17 -8.40
CA HIS A 350 11.09 -0.12 -7.86
C HIS A 350 10.19 -1.10 -8.62
N TYR A 351 9.31 -1.79 -7.90
CA TYR A 351 8.24 -2.61 -8.47
C TYR A 351 6.90 -1.94 -8.17
N LEU A 352 6.00 -2.01 -9.15
CA LEU A 352 4.67 -1.41 -9.10
C LEU A 352 3.65 -2.48 -9.44
N SER A 353 2.58 -2.62 -8.67
CA SER A 353 1.36 -3.28 -9.16
C SER A 353 0.50 -2.23 -9.85
N VAL A 354 -0.07 -2.63 -10.97
CA VAL A 354 -0.94 -1.77 -11.78
C VAL A 354 -2.24 -2.52 -12.04
N SER A 355 -3.34 -2.00 -11.51
CA SER A 355 -4.68 -2.57 -11.73
C SER A 355 -5.25 -2.12 -13.08
N ASN A 356 -6.03 -3.00 -13.70
CA ASN A 356 -6.81 -2.71 -14.90
C ASN A 356 -8.31 -2.95 -14.65
N GLY A 357 -8.76 -2.65 -13.43
CA GLY A 357 -10.16 -2.70 -13.03
C GLY A 357 -10.74 -4.12 -12.92
N PRO A 358 -12.09 -4.27 -12.93
CA PRO A 358 -12.79 -5.52 -12.58
C PRO A 358 -12.76 -6.61 -13.66
N SER A 359 -12.22 -6.32 -14.84
CA SER A 359 -12.21 -7.22 -15.99
C SER A 359 -10.84 -7.40 -16.65
N GLY A 360 -9.93 -6.46 -16.48
CA GLY A 360 -8.61 -6.50 -17.10
C GLY A 360 -7.57 -7.18 -16.21
N ALA A 361 -6.59 -7.86 -16.83
CA ALA A 361 -5.42 -8.35 -16.12
C ALA A 361 -4.64 -7.16 -15.50
N GLY A 362 -4.26 -7.30 -14.22
CA GLY A 362 -3.26 -6.42 -13.62
C GLY A 362 -1.88 -6.69 -14.18
N ALA A 363 -0.91 -5.85 -13.83
CA ALA A 363 0.49 -6.03 -14.22
C ALA A 363 1.45 -5.71 -13.08
N LEU A 364 2.46 -6.56 -12.92
CA LEU A 364 3.66 -6.22 -12.17
C LEU A 364 4.59 -5.48 -13.12
N ARG A 365 4.99 -4.27 -12.75
CA ARG A 365 5.89 -3.44 -13.54
C ARG A 365 7.11 -3.07 -12.72
N THR A 366 8.18 -2.67 -13.39
CA THR A 366 9.39 -2.19 -12.71
C THR A 366 10.02 -1.03 -13.43
N PHE A 367 10.65 -0.14 -12.68
CA PHE A 367 11.51 0.93 -13.20
C PHE A 367 12.69 1.14 -12.25
N THR A 368 13.72 1.83 -12.73
CA THR A 368 14.89 2.22 -11.94
C THR A 368 14.85 3.72 -11.68
N SER A 369 15.27 4.19 -10.50
CA SER A 369 15.44 5.63 -10.21
C SER A 369 16.15 6.35 -11.35
N GLY A 370 15.57 7.44 -11.83
CA GLY A 370 16.05 8.20 -12.99
C GLY A 370 15.48 7.76 -14.35
N ALA A 371 14.81 6.61 -14.43
CA ALA A 371 13.98 6.22 -15.58
C ALA A 371 12.54 6.73 -15.40
N SER A 372 11.94 7.24 -16.48
CA SER A 372 10.57 7.78 -16.46
C SER A 372 9.48 6.76 -16.78
N THR A 373 9.86 5.58 -17.28
CA THR A 373 8.90 4.58 -17.76
C THR A 373 9.14 3.24 -17.09
N ALA A 374 8.05 2.59 -16.70
CA ALA A 374 8.09 1.25 -16.15
C ALA A 374 7.93 0.21 -17.27
N SER A 375 8.67 -0.90 -17.20
CA SER A 375 8.50 -2.08 -18.06
C SER A 375 7.66 -3.14 -17.37
N THR A 376 6.97 -3.99 -18.14
CA THR A 376 6.22 -5.13 -17.58
C THR A 376 7.19 -6.23 -17.14
N VAL A 377 6.94 -6.80 -15.96
CA VAL A 377 7.58 -8.02 -15.45
C VAL A 377 6.70 -9.23 -15.81
N CYS A 378 5.47 -9.25 -15.31
CA CYS A 378 4.48 -10.30 -15.59
C CYS A 378 3.05 -9.77 -15.41
N ASN A 379 2.06 -10.53 -15.87
CA ASN A 379 0.66 -10.25 -15.54
C ASN A 379 0.34 -10.64 -14.09
N LEU A 380 -0.53 -9.86 -13.47
CA LEU A 380 -1.15 -10.13 -12.17
C LEU A 380 -2.63 -10.52 -12.38
N ALA A 381 -3.28 -10.96 -11.32
CA ALA A 381 -4.71 -11.19 -11.28
C ALA A 381 -5.50 -9.88 -11.53
N ILE A 382 -6.78 -10.04 -11.83
CA ILE A 382 -7.74 -8.93 -11.98
C ILE A 382 -7.89 -8.22 -10.63
N GLY A 383 -7.87 -6.89 -10.63
CA GLY A 383 -7.97 -6.07 -9.41
C GLY A 383 -6.78 -6.20 -8.48
N SER A 384 -5.56 -6.31 -9.03
CA SER A 384 -4.34 -6.44 -8.24
C SER A 384 -4.06 -5.17 -7.45
N GLU A 385 -3.86 -5.30 -6.14
CA GLU A 385 -3.58 -4.20 -5.22
C GLU A 385 -2.12 -4.25 -4.71
N ASP A 386 -1.88 -3.88 -3.46
CA ASP A 386 -0.58 -3.59 -2.85
C ASP A 386 0.49 -4.71 -2.98
N LEU A 387 1.74 -4.39 -2.65
CA LEU A 387 2.90 -5.27 -2.81
C LEU A 387 3.70 -5.46 -1.51
N SER A 388 4.26 -6.66 -1.32
CA SER A 388 5.27 -6.96 -0.29
C SER A 388 6.40 -7.81 -0.83
N TYR A 389 7.66 -7.38 -0.64
CA TYR A 389 8.82 -8.04 -1.23
C TYR A 389 9.39 -9.09 -0.29
N HIS A 390 9.51 -10.32 -0.78
CA HIS A 390 10.09 -11.42 -0.06
C HIS A 390 11.41 -11.83 -0.71
N THR A 391 12.53 -11.61 -0.01
CA THR A 391 13.86 -12.02 -0.49
C THR A 391 14.09 -13.51 -0.31
N SER A 392 14.72 -14.20 -1.26
CA SER A 392 15.10 -15.63 -1.10
C SER A 392 15.99 -15.91 0.11
N GLY A 393 16.64 -14.88 0.67
CA GLY A 393 17.43 -14.96 1.90
C GLY A 393 16.61 -15.02 3.20
N ALA A 394 15.29 -14.83 3.16
CA ALA A 394 14.43 -14.89 4.34
C ALA A 394 14.19 -16.36 4.75
N SER A 395 15.15 -16.90 5.51
CA SER A 395 15.30 -18.33 5.81
C SER A 395 14.13 -18.99 6.54
N GLY A 396 13.27 -18.20 7.20
CA GLY A 396 12.03 -18.68 7.81
C GLY A 396 11.01 -19.20 6.80
N TRP A 397 11.09 -18.75 5.55
CA TRP A 397 10.26 -19.21 4.44
C TRP A 397 11.09 -20.04 3.47
N SER A 398 10.40 -20.89 2.70
CA SER A 398 11.04 -21.83 1.76
C SER A 398 10.86 -21.36 0.32
N PHE A 399 11.21 -20.11 0.03
CA PHE A 399 11.27 -19.61 -1.34
C PHE A 399 12.70 -19.72 -1.88
N ALA A 400 12.90 -20.52 -2.92
CA ALA A 400 14.20 -20.66 -3.58
C ALA A 400 14.62 -19.38 -4.31
N GLU A 401 13.65 -18.58 -4.74
CA GLU A 401 13.81 -17.32 -5.46
C GLU A 401 13.03 -16.22 -4.75
N SER A 402 13.41 -14.96 -4.97
CA SER A 402 12.64 -13.85 -4.40
C SER A 402 11.26 -13.77 -5.03
N VAL A 403 10.24 -13.57 -4.21
CA VAL A 403 8.86 -13.40 -4.65
C VAL A 403 8.33 -12.03 -4.22
N ILE A 404 7.28 -11.58 -4.89
CA ILE A 404 6.50 -10.41 -4.50
C ILE A 404 5.09 -10.91 -4.19
N TRP A 405 4.67 -10.69 -2.94
CA TRP A 405 3.29 -10.89 -2.52
C TRP A 405 2.44 -9.73 -3.00
N ASN A 406 1.23 -10.05 -3.45
CA ASN A 406 0.19 -9.08 -3.76
C ASN A 406 -1.18 -9.67 -3.40
N LEU A 407 -2.23 -8.86 -3.53
CA LEU A 407 -3.61 -9.30 -3.35
C LEU A 407 -4.54 -8.80 -4.47
N SER A 408 -5.80 -9.26 -4.47
CA SER A 408 -6.84 -8.74 -5.35
C SER A 408 -8.17 -8.39 -4.65
N GLU A 409 -8.85 -7.35 -5.15
CA GLU A 409 -9.93 -6.66 -4.42
C GLU A 409 -11.37 -7.14 -4.72
N TYR A 410 -11.67 -7.54 -5.95
CA TYR A 410 -13.06 -7.74 -6.38
C TYR A 410 -13.68 -9.01 -5.80
N ALA A 411 -14.94 -8.91 -5.35
CA ALA A 411 -15.73 -10.03 -4.83
C ALA A 411 -15.71 -11.24 -5.79
N GLY A 412 -15.53 -12.44 -5.23
CA GLY A 412 -15.36 -13.69 -5.98
C GLY A 412 -14.03 -13.81 -6.77
N LYS A 413 -13.18 -12.79 -6.73
CA LYS A 413 -11.83 -12.77 -7.32
C LYS A 413 -10.78 -12.30 -6.32
N ARG A 414 -10.99 -12.52 -5.02
CA ARG A 414 -10.07 -12.09 -3.97
C ARG A 414 -9.05 -13.18 -3.65
N TYR A 415 -7.80 -12.87 -3.90
CA TYR A 415 -6.68 -13.77 -3.69
C TYR A 415 -5.58 -13.03 -2.96
N VAL A 416 -4.76 -13.77 -2.21
CA VAL A 416 -3.47 -13.29 -1.72
C VAL A 416 -2.43 -14.26 -2.23
N TYR A 417 -1.49 -13.78 -3.01
CA TYR A 417 -0.59 -14.66 -3.74
C TYR A 417 0.77 -14.01 -3.99
N ALA A 418 1.75 -14.85 -4.26
CA ALA A 418 3.11 -14.48 -4.54
C ALA A 418 3.47 -14.83 -5.98
N VAL A 419 4.19 -13.93 -6.64
CA VAL A 419 4.77 -14.14 -7.97
C VAL A 419 6.30 -14.04 -7.92
N HIS A 420 7.00 -14.73 -8.82
CA HIS A 420 8.45 -14.58 -8.94
C HIS A 420 8.81 -13.12 -9.27
N ALA A 421 9.75 -12.54 -8.52
CA ALA A 421 10.09 -11.12 -8.65
C ALA A 421 10.78 -10.78 -9.99
N ASP A 422 11.31 -11.78 -10.70
CA ASP A 422 11.89 -11.64 -12.03
C ASP A 422 10.90 -11.99 -13.17
N GLY A 423 9.71 -12.50 -12.84
CA GLY A 423 8.66 -12.85 -13.78
C GLY A 423 8.79 -14.24 -14.42
N SER A 424 9.65 -15.11 -13.89
CA SER A 424 9.87 -16.48 -14.39
C SER A 424 8.69 -17.45 -14.20
#